data_AF-A0A4Q6EVI1-F1
#
_entry.id   AF-A0A4Q6EVI1-F1
#
_cell.length_a   1.000
_cell.length_b   1.000
_cell.length_c   1.000
_cell.angle_alpha   90.00
_cell.angle_beta   90.00
_cell.angle_gamma   90.00
#
_symmetry.space_group_name_H-M   'P 1'
#
loop_
_entity.id
_entity.type
_entity.pdbx_description
1 polymer ?
#
loop_
_entity_poly.entity_id
_entity_poly.type
_entity_poly.pdbx_seq_one_letter_code
_entity_poly.pdbx_strand_id
1 'polypeptide(L)'
;MQKLFKLLETKNYWFKKYLAANEAFHLVLLHEPEVALDELELFYGNRESLLKIIEDLEMKVQKEAEGPAWAGEIDSAARTRVHAYVREKDSYISRIVTLDTDIIKRMEAIRLEGLQKASHLAKGKKALAKFRSNANYNERLDKKI
;
A
#
# COMPACT_ATOMS: atom_id res chain seq x y z
N MET A 1 -9.20 5.38 33.86
CA MET A 1 -8.18 6.25 33.22
C MET A 1 -6.94 5.52 32.71
N GLN A 2 -6.14 4.83 33.54
CA GLN A 2 -4.90 4.16 33.07
C GLN A 2 -5.14 3.15 31.93
N LYS A 3 -6.27 2.43 31.96
CA LYS A 3 -6.66 1.50 30.90
C LYS A 3 -6.87 2.19 29.55
N LEU A 4 -7.53 3.35 29.50
CA LEU A 4 -7.70 4.12 28.26
C LEU A 4 -6.34 4.58 27.70
N PHE A 5 -5.44 5.08 28.56
CA PHE A 5 -4.10 5.47 28.11
C PHE A 5 -3.34 4.30 27.50
N LYS A 6 -3.40 3.12 28.11
CA LYS A 6 -2.79 1.92 27.55
C LYS A 6 -3.41 1.52 26.21
N LEU A 7 -4.74 1.64 26.07
CA LEU A 7 -5.43 1.38 24.80
C LEU A 7 -5.01 2.36 23.71
N LEU A 8 -4.95 3.67 24.01
CA LEU A 8 -4.51 4.71 23.08
C LEU A 8 -3.06 4.52 22.66
N GLU A 9 -2.16 4.25 23.61
CA GLU A 9 -0.75 3.94 23.34
C GLU A 9 -0.60 2.70 22.46
N THR A 10 -1.33 1.62 22.78
CA THR A 10 -1.33 0.40 21.98
C THR A 10 -1.86 0.66 20.57
N LYS A 11 -2.92 1.46 20.42
CA LYS A 11 -3.48 1.84 19.13
C LYS A 11 -2.45 2.62 18.28
N ASN A 12 -1.76 3.58 18.89
CA ASN A 12 -0.71 4.35 18.22
C ASN A 12 0.47 3.47 17.79
N TYR A 13 0.85 2.49 18.61
CA TYR A 13 1.84 1.48 18.23
C TYR A 13 1.45 0.74 16.94
N TRP A 14 0.19 0.32 16.82
CA TRP A 14 -0.27 -0.38 15.62
C TRP A 14 -0.38 0.53 14.40
N PHE A 15 -0.79 1.79 14.55
CA PHE A 15 -0.68 2.77 13.46
C PHE A 15 0.76 2.98 13.01
N LYS A 16 1.72 3.05 13.94
CA LYS A 16 3.14 3.13 13.61
C LYS A 16 3.63 1.89 12.85
N LYS A 17 3.18 0.69 13.24
CA LYS A 17 3.48 -0.55 12.51
C LYS A 17 2.87 -0.56 11.11
N TYR A 18 1.63 -0.10 10.98
CA TYR A 18 0.98 0.06 9.69
C TYR A 18 1.76 1.02 8.80
N LEU A 19 2.12 2.20 9.32
CA LEU A 19 2.96 3.17 8.61
C LEU A 19 4.28 2.54 8.14
N ALA A 20 5.01 1.87 9.03
CA ALA A 20 6.28 1.24 8.68
C ALA A 20 6.15 0.18 7.56
N ALA A 21 5.05 -0.59 7.54
CA ALA A 21 4.78 -1.53 6.45
C ALA A 21 4.56 -0.81 5.10
N ASN A 22 3.88 0.33 5.11
CA ASN A 22 3.68 1.15 3.91
C ASN A 22 4.99 1.78 3.43
N GLU A 23 5.82 2.27 4.34
CA GLU A 23 7.14 2.82 4.01
C GLU A 23 8.06 1.75 3.39
N ALA A 24 8.09 0.55 3.99
CA ALA A 24 8.87 -0.56 3.47
C ALA A 24 8.42 -0.97 2.06
N PHE A 25 7.11 -1.16 1.85
CA PHE A 25 6.59 -1.50 0.52
C PHE A 25 6.85 -0.40 -0.50
N HIS A 26 6.63 0.86 -0.14
CA HIS A 26 6.91 1.99 -1.02
C HIS A 26 8.38 2.05 -1.44
N LEU A 27 9.31 1.79 -0.51
CA LEU A 27 10.74 1.75 -0.80
C LEU A 27 11.07 0.64 -1.81
N VAL A 28 10.56 -0.57 -1.60
CA VAL A 28 10.75 -1.69 -2.54
C VAL A 28 10.13 -1.36 -3.90
N LEU A 29 8.95 -0.76 -3.95
CA LEU A 29 8.30 -0.34 -5.19
C LEU A 29 9.09 0.73 -5.99
N LEU A 30 9.86 1.57 -5.29
CA LEU A 30 10.73 2.56 -5.94
C LEU A 30 11.98 1.93 -6.55
N HIS A 31 12.62 0.99 -5.84
CA HIS A 31 13.92 0.45 -6.22
C HIS A 31 13.86 -0.88 -6.98
N GLU A 32 12.91 -1.75 -6.62
CA GLU A 32 12.74 -3.11 -7.14
C GLU A 32 11.25 -3.38 -7.44
N PRO A 33 10.67 -2.71 -8.46
CA PRO A 33 9.24 -2.77 -8.74
C PRO A 33 8.73 -4.18 -9.09
N GLU A 34 9.58 -5.04 -9.67
CA GLU A 34 9.22 -6.43 -9.98
C GLU A 34 9.00 -7.24 -8.70
N VAL A 35 9.92 -7.14 -7.73
CA VAL A 35 9.78 -7.76 -6.41
C VAL A 35 8.56 -7.22 -5.67
N ALA A 36 8.34 -5.90 -5.72
CA ALA A 36 7.18 -5.27 -5.09
C ALA A 36 5.85 -5.81 -5.66
N LEU A 37 5.79 -6.08 -6.96
CA LEU A 37 4.60 -6.64 -7.61
C LEU A 37 4.39 -8.11 -7.23
N ASP A 38 5.45 -8.90 -7.11
CA ASP A 38 5.38 -10.29 -6.67
C ASP A 38 4.89 -10.40 -5.21
N GLU A 39 5.25 -9.44 -4.37
CA GLU A 39 4.84 -9.39 -2.95
C GLU A 39 3.53 -8.60 -2.70
N LEU A 40 2.84 -8.16 -3.76
CA LEU A 40 1.69 -7.26 -3.63
C LEU A 40 0.54 -7.85 -2.79
N GLU A 41 0.23 -9.13 -2.98
CA GLU A 41 -0.79 -9.83 -2.19
C GLU A 41 -0.42 -9.91 -0.70
N LEU A 42 0.87 -10.19 -0.42
CA LEU A 42 1.38 -10.23 0.95
C LEU A 42 1.28 -8.85 1.62
N PHE A 43 1.61 -7.78 0.88
CA PHE A 43 1.46 -6.42 1.35
C PHE A 43 0.00 -6.10 1.71
N TYR A 44 -0.96 -6.41 0.83
CA TYR A 44 -2.38 -6.18 1.12
C TYR A 44 -2.89 -7.02 2.28
N GLY A 45 -2.55 -8.31 2.34
CA GLY A 45 -2.95 -9.20 3.43
C GLY A 45 -2.42 -8.75 4.79
N ASN A 46 -1.17 -8.28 4.84
CA ASN A 46 -0.60 -7.70 6.05
C ASN A 46 -1.33 -6.41 6.48
N ARG A 47 -1.65 -5.52 5.52
CA ARG A 47 -2.43 -4.30 5.80
C ARG A 47 -3.81 -4.61 6.34
N GLU A 48 -4.53 -5.54 5.73
CA GLU A 48 -5.86 -5.93 6.19
C GLU A 48 -5.81 -6.50 7.62
N SER A 49 -4.80 -7.32 7.92
CA SER A 49 -4.60 -7.89 9.25
C SER A 49 -4.32 -6.80 10.30
N LEU A 50 -3.50 -5.81 9.96
CA LEU A 50 -3.22 -4.68 10.84
C LEU A 50 -4.44 -3.76 11.04
N LEU A 51 -5.25 -3.54 10.00
CA LEU A 51 -6.49 -2.76 10.12
C LEU A 51 -7.48 -3.42 11.06
N LYS A 52 -7.67 -4.75 10.96
CA LYS A 52 -8.53 -5.51 11.90
C LYS A 52 -8.12 -5.30 13.35
N ILE A 53 -6.81 -5.33 13.64
CA ILE A 53 -6.29 -5.06 14.99
C ILE A 53 -6.61 -3.61 15.44
N ILE A 54 -6.43 -2.64 14.54
CA ILE A 54 -6.70 -1.22 14.83
C ILE A 54 -8.20 -0.97 15.06
N GLU A 55 -9.07 -1.58 14.27
CA GLU A 55 -10.53 -1.50 14.40
C GLU A 55 -11.00 -2.09 15.74
N ASP A 56 -10.48 -3.27 16.11
CA ASP A 56 -10.73 -3.89 17.41
C ASP A 56 -10.30 -3.00 18.57
N LEU A 57 -9.15 -2.34 18.44
CA LEU A 57 -8.67 -1.39 19.43
C LEU A 57 -9.54 -0.14 19.49
N GLU A 58 -10.05 0.33 18.35
CA GLU A 58 -10.97 1.48 18.34
C GLU A 58 -12.26 1.18 19.08
N MET A 59 -12.86 0.02 18.84
CA MET A 59 -14.05 -0.40 19.59
C MET A 59 -13.79 -0.47 21.10
N LYS A 60 -12.61 -0.96 21.51
CA LYS A 60 -12.20 -1.01 22.92
C LYS A 60 -11.97 0.38 23.51
N VAL A 61 -11.36 1.29 22.75
CA VAL A 61 -11.15 2.70 23.12
C VAL A 61 -12.50 3.38 23.34
N GLN A 62 -13.42 3.24 22.37
CA GLN A 62 -14.75 3.84 22.45
C GLN A 62 -15.52 3.34 23.68
N LYS A 63 -15.57 2.02 23.88
CA LYS A 63 -16.24 1.41 25.03
C LYS A 63 -15.66 1.87 26.37
N GLU A 64 -14.34 2.04 26.46
CA GLU A 64 -13.70 2.53 27.68
C GLU A 64 -13.95 4.03 27.91
N ALA A 65 -13.99 4.82 26.84
CA ALA A 65 -14.24 6.27 26.89
C ALA A 65 -15.70 6.60 27.26
N GLU A 66 -16.65 5.76 26.87
CA GLU A 66 -18.06 5.86 27.28
C GLU A 66 -18.30 5.34 28.72
N GLY A 67 -17.28 4.73 29.33
CA GLY A 67 -17.39 4.16 30.66
C GLY A 67 -17.53 5.20 31.78
N PRO A 68 -18.03 4.78 32.96
CA PRO A 68 -18.25 5.68 34.10
C PRO A 68 -16.96 6.34 34.61
N ALA A 69 -15.80 5.74 34.35
CA ALA A 69 -14.49 6.30 34.69
C ALA A 69 -14.15 7.59 33.93
N TRP A 70 -14.92 7.92 32.88
CA TRP A 70 -14.75 9.10 32.03
C TRP A 70 -16.03 9.96 31.92
N ALA A 71 -17.10 9.59 32.62
CA ALA A 71 -18.39 10.30 32.60
C ALA A 71 -18.42 11.59 33.44
N GLY A 72 -17.36 11.89 34.19
CA GLY A 72 -17.24 13.05 35.07
C GLY A 72 -16.25 14.10 34.60
N GLU A 73 -15.93 15.06 35.46
CA GLU A 73 -14.96 16.11 35.17
C GLU A 73 -13.55 15.53 35.02
N ILE A 74 -13.01 15.59 33.80
CA ILE A 74 -11.68 15.07 33.46
C ILE A 74 -10.64 16.13 33.82
N ASP A 75 -9.68 15.75 34.66
CA ASP A 75 -8.52 16.59 34.99
C ASP A 75 -7.76 17.07 33.73
N SER A 76 -7.25 18.30 33.81
CA SER A 76 -6.50 18.96 32.74
C SER A 76 -5.29 18.15 32.25
N ALA A 77 -4.59 17.46 33.17
CA ALA A 77 -3.44 16.63 32.79
C ALA A 77 -3.88 15.41 31.97
N ALA A 78 -5.01 14.78 32.36
CA ALA A 78 -5.58 13.65 31.61
C ALA A 78 -6.03 14.07 30.21
N ARG A 79 -6.68 15.24 30.08
CA ARG A 79 -7.10 15.80 28.79
C ARG A 79 -5.91 16.08 27.87
N THR A 80 -4.87 16.73 28.40
CA THR A 80 -3.62 17.00 27.67
C THR A 80 -2.99 15.71 27.15
N ARG A 81 -2.97 14.66 27.97
CA ARG A 81 -2.41 13.36 27.58
C ARG A 81 -3.22 12.67 26.48
N VAL A 82 -4.55 12.69 26.55
CA VAL A 82 -5.41 12.17 25.46
C VAL A 82 -5.14 12.93 24.16
N HIS A 83 -5.08 14.26 24.21
CA HIS A 83 -4.77 15.07 23.01
C HIS A 83 -3.41 14.74 22.42
N ALA A 84 -2.40 14.45 23.24
CA ALA A 84 -1.09 14.02 22.74
C ALA A 84 -1.19 12.71 21.93
N TYR A 85 -1.89 11.69 22.46
CA TYR A 85 -2.11 10.44 21.73
C TYR A 85 -2.90 10.64 20.43
N VAL A 86 -3.93 11.50 20.44
CA VAL A 86 -4.71 11.80 19.23
C VAL A 86 -3.86 12.49 18.18
N ARG A 87 -3.06 13.50 18.55
CA ARG A 87 -2.15 14.19 17.61
C ARG A 87 -1.13 13.25 17.00
N GLU A 88 -0.56 12.36 17.81
CA GLU A 88 0.37 11.34 17.33
C GLU A 88 -0.31 10.41 16.30
N LYS A 89 -1.50 9.90 16.62
CA LYS A 89 -2.31 9.09 15.70
C LYS A 89 -2.56 9.83 14.37
N ASP A 90 -2.98 11.09 14.45
CA ASP A 90 -3.31 11.90 13.27
C ASP A 90 -2.07 12.13 12.38
N SER A 91 -0.89 12.28 12.99
CA SER A 91 0.38 12.35 12.26
C SER A 91 0.67 11.07 11.49
N TYR A 92 0.47 9.89 12.11
CA TYR A 92 0.65 8.61 11.41
C TYR A 92 -0.35 8.46 10.25
N ILE A 93 -1.63 8.77 10.47
CA ILE A 93 -2.68 8.66 9.43
C ILE A 93 -2.35 9.57 8.24
N SER A 94 -1.98 10.83 8.50
CA SER A 94 -1.61 11.77 7.43
C SER A 94 -0.46 11.26 6.58
N ARG A 95 0.55 10.65 7.21
CA ARG A 95 1.69 10.05 6.51
C ARG A 95 1.29 8.82 5.70
N ILE A 96 0.46 7.95 6.26
CA ILE A 96 -0.08 6.76 5.57
C ILE A 96 -0.83 7.16 4.29
N VAL A 97 -1.74 8.15 4.38
CA VAL A 97 -2.52 8.61 3.21
C VAL A 97 -1.62 9.18 2.11
N THR A 98 -0.55 9.87 2.51
CA THR A 98 0.46 10.38 1.55
C THR A 98 1.16 9.23 0.83
N LEU A 99 1.65 8.24 1.59
CA LEU A 99 2.30 7.06 1.02
C LEU A 99 1.37 6.25 0.12
N ASP A 100 0.11 6.07 0.52
CA ASP A 100 -0.90 5.37 -0.30
C ASP A 100 -1.09 6.07 -1.65
N THR A 101 -1.14 7.40 -1.63
CA THR A 101 -1.24 8.19 -2.86
C THR A 101 -0.02 8.00 -3.74
N ASP A 102 1.18 7.97 -3.17
CA ASP A 102 2.43 7.82 -3.92
C ASP A 102 2.61 6.39 -4.45
N ILE A 103 2.22 5.37 -3.67
CA ILE A 103 2.16 3.97 -4.11
C ILE A 103 1.22 3.84 -5.31
N ILE A 104 0.01 4.39 -5.24
CA ILE A 104 -0.96 4.33 -6.35
C ILE A 104 -0.40 4.99 -7.61
N LYS A 105 0.17 6.19 -7.49
CA LYS A 105 0.79 6.89 -8.62
C LYS A 105 1.92 6.07 -9.26
N ARG A 106 2.76 5.45 -8.44
CA ARG A 106 3.87 4.61 -8.92
C ARG A 106 3.37 3.34 -9.59
N MET A 107 2.37 2.67 -9.02
CA MET A 107 1.74 1.50 -9.64
C MET A 107 1.11 1.84 -11.00
N GLU A 108 0.48 3.00 -11.12
CA GLU A 108 -0.10 3.45 -12.39
C GLU A 108 0.98 3.73 -13.45
N ALA A 109 2.10 4.34 -13.06
CA ALA A 109 3.24 4.52 -13.95
C ALA A 109 3.79 3.16 -14.45
N ILE A 110 3.97 2.20 -13.54
CA ILE A 110 4.43 0.83 -13.90
C ILE A 110 3.43 0.16 -14.85
N ARG A 111 2.12 0.31 -14.61
CA ARG A 111 1.06 -0.22 -15.49
C ARG A 111 1.17 0.36 -16.91
N LEU A 112 1.36 1.68 -17.03
CA LEU A 112 1.50 2.36 -18.32
C LEU A 112 2.77 1.92 -19.06
N GLU A 113 3.90 1.82 -18.36
CA GLU A 113 5.16 1.30 -18.91
C GLU A 113 5.01 -0.14 -19.41
N GLY A 114 4.34 -1.00 -18.63
CA GLY A 114 4.04 -2.38 -19.02
C GLY A 114 3.20 -2.46 -20.30
N LEU A 115 2.16 -1.62 -20.42
CA LEU A 115 1.31 -1.55 -21.61
C LEU A 115 2.10 -1.11 -22.86
N GLN A 116 2.99 -0.13 -22.71
CA GLN A 116 3.86 0.31 -23.80
C GLN A 116 4.78 -0.84 -24.25
N LYS A 117 5.46 -1.51 -23.30
CA LYS A 117 6.33 -2.67 -23.58
C LYS A 117 5.57 -3.79 -24.29
N ALA A 118 4.36 -4.13 -23.84
CA ALA A 118 3.51 -5.15 -24.48
C ALA A 118 3.12 -4.77 -25.93
N SER A 119 2.77 -3.50 -26.17
CA SER A 119 2.47 -2.99 -27.51
C SER A 119 3.68 -3.09 -28.45
N HIS A 120 4.87 -2.74 -27.97
CA HIS A 120 6.12 -2.88 -28.72
C HIS A 120 6.43 -4.35 -29.05
N LEU A 121 6.29 -5.26 -28.08
CA LEU A 121 6.46 -6.70 -28.30
C LEU A 121 5.47 -7.24 -29.36
N ALA A 122 4.21 -6.81 -29.32
CA ALA A 122 3.21 -7.22 -30.32
C ALA A 122 3.57 -6.73 -31.73
N LYS A 123 4.07 -5.49 -31.85
CA LYS A 123 4.56 -4.94 -33.13
C LYS A 123 5.78 -5.71 -33.63
N GLY A 124 6.74 -6.02 -32.75
CA GLY A 124 7.93 -6.82 -33.08
C GLY A 124 7.57 -8.23 -33.56
N LYS A 125 6.66 -8.92 -32.87
CA LYS A 125 6.13 -10.24 -33.29
C LYS A 125 5.49 -10.18 -34.69
N LYS A 126 4.69 -9.14 -34.97
CA LYS A 126 4.10 -8.92 -36.30
C LYS A 126 5.17 -8.68 -37.38
N ALA A 127 6.20 -7.90 -37.08
CA ALA A 127 7.30 -7.64 -38.01
C ALA A 127 8.09 -8.92 -38.33
N LEU A 128 8.42 -9.72 -37.31
CA LEU A 128 9.08 -11.02 -37.48
C LEU A 128 8.23 -12.01 -38.29
N ALA A 129 6.92 -12.05 -38.06
CA ALA A 129 6.01 -12.89 -38.82
C ALA A 129 6.00 -12.51 -40.31
N LYS A 130 5.93 -11.21 -40.63
CA LYS A 130 6.03 -10.70 -42.02
C LYS A 130 7.37 -11.02 -42.68
N PHE A 131 8.46 -10.92 -41.92
CA PHE A 131 9.79 -11.26 -42.44
C PHE A 131 9.87 -12.75 -42.80
N ARG A 132 9.41 -13.64 -41.91
CA ARG A 132 9.38 -15.09 -42.19
C ARG A 132 8.48 -15.44 -43.38
N SER A 133 7.33 -14.78 -43.54
CA SER A 133 6.46 -15.03 -44.69
C SER A 133 7.10 -14.58 -46.01
N ASN A 134 7.81 -13.45 -46.02
CA ASN A 134 8.48 -12.94 -47.21
C ASN A 134 9.73 -13.76 -47.58
N ALA A 135 10.49 -14.25 -46.59
CA ALA A 135 11.62 -15.14 -46.83
C ALA A 135 11.16 -16.46 -47.49
N ASN A 136 10.08 -17.07 -46.98
CA ASN A 136 9.50 -18.28 -47.57
C ASN A 136 8.88 -18.04 -48.97
N TYR A 137 8.44 -16.82 -49.26
CA TYR A 137 7.93 -16.45 -50.58
C TYR A 137 9.08 -16.35 -51.61
N ASN A 138 10.19 -15.72 -51.25
CA ASN A 138 11.37 -15.61 -52.10
C ASN A 138 12.02 -16.99 -52.37
N GLU A 139 12.13 -17.86 -51.36
CA GLU A 139 12.61 -19.25 -51.57
C GLU A 139 11.74 -20.07 -52.54
N ARG A 140 10.44 -19.78 -52.62
CA ARG A 140 9.52 -20.45 -53.56
C ARG A 140 9.63 -19.92 -54.99
N LEU A 141 10.06 -18.67 -55.15
CA LEU A 141 10.33 -18.07 -56.47
C LEU A 141 11.65 -18.59 -57.05
N ASP A 142 12.70 -18.67 -56.23
CA ASP A 142 14.01 -19.17 -56.67
C ASP A 142 14.00 -20.66 -57.05
N LYS A 143 13.12 -21.47 -56.46
CA LYS A 143 12.94 -22.90 -56.83
C LYS A 143 12.18 -23.13 -58.14
N LYS A 144 11.66 -22.08 -58.78
CA LYS A 144 10.88 -22.16 -60.03
C LYS A 144 11.62 -21.63 -61.26
N ILE A 145 12.89 -21.25 -61.11
CA ILE A 145 13.82 -20.91 -62.19
C ILE A 145 14.78 -22.10 -62.36
#